data_AF-A0A4Q5WAB6-F1
#
_entry.id   AF-A0A4Q5WAB6-F1
#
_cell.length_a   1.000
_cell.length_b   1.000
_cell.length_c   1.000
_cell.angle_alpha   90.00
_cell.angle_beta   90.00
_cell.angle_gamma   90.00
#
_symmetry.space_group_name_H-M   'P 1'
#
loop_
_entity.id
_entity.type
_entity.pdbx_description
1 polymer ?
#
loop_
_entity_poly.entity_id
_entity_poly.type
_entity_poly.pdbx_seq_one_letter_code
_entity_poly.pdbx_strand_id
1 'polypeptide(L)' 'MAVSALSAGLKCRCPNCGEGRVFRGFLTFKERCDACGADLTIADTGDG' A
#
# COMPACT_ATOMS: atom_id res chain seq x y z
N MET A 1 -1.04 -12.93 -8.33
CA MET A 1 -0.60 -11.98 -9.37
C MET A 1 -0.11 -10.75 -8.64
N ALA A 2 1.19 -10.59 -8.46
CA ALA A 2 1.75 -9.49 -7.68
C ALA A 2 1.61 -8.19 -8.48
N VAL A 3 0.90 -7.20 -7.94
CA VAL A 3 0.88 -5.85 -8.52
C VAL A 3 2.23 -5.19 -8.28
N SER A 4 2.80 -4.52 -9.28
CA SER A 4 4.10 -3.85 -9.11
C SER A 4 4.00 -2.78 -8.02
N ALA A 5 4.86 -2.85 -7.00
CA ALA A 5 4.82 -1.92 -5.87
C ALA A 5 4.92 -0.45 -6.31
N LEU A 6 5.68 -0.17 -7.37
CA LEU A 6 5.77 1.14 -8.02
C LEU A 6 4.44 1.63 -8.58
N SER A 7 3.71 0.78 -9.32
CA SER A 7 2.44 1.18 -9.92
C SER A 7 1.31 1.25 -8.89
N ALA A 8 1.36 0.39 -7.87
CA ALA A 8 0.48 0.46 -6.72
C ALA A 8 0.73 1.75 -5.91
N GLY A 9 1.99 2.07 -5.60
CA GLY A 9 2.38 3.29 -4.90
C GLY A 9 2.02 4.57 -5.67
N LEU A 10 2.27 4.61 -6.98
CA LEU A 10 1.91 5.75 -7.83
C LEU A 10 0.39 5.97 -7.91
N LYS A 11 -0.40 4.88 -7.83
CA LYS A 11 -1.87 4.93 -7.81
C LYS A 11 -2.44 5.03 -6.39
N CYS A 12 -1.59 5.17 -5.36
CA CYS A 12 -1.98 5.16 -3.95
C CYS A 12 -2.83 3.93 -3.56
N ARG A 13 -2.53 2.78 -4.18
CA ARG A 13 -3.21 1.50 -3.99
C ARG A 13 -2.32 0.47 -3.30
N CYS A 14 -2.96 -0.52 -2.70
CA CYS A 14 -2.33 -1.58 -1.95
C CYS A 14 -1.32 -2.34 -2.85
N PRO A 15 -0.05 -2.44 -2.47
CA PRO A 15 0.95 -3.18 -3.23
C PRO A 15 0.74 -4.71 -3.18
N ASN A 16 -0.11 -5.19 -2.28
CA ASN A 16 -0.47 -6.61 -2.20
C ASN A 16 -1.60 -6.97 -3.18
N CYS A 17 -2.76 -6.30 -3.08
CA CYS A 17 -3.94 -6.63 -3.91
C CYS A 17 -4.23 -5.66 -5.05
N GLY A 18 -3.70 -4.43 -5.05
CA GLY A 18 -3.96 -3.43 -6.08
C GLY A 18 -5.35 -2.77 -6.04
N GLU A 19 -6.17 -3.10 -5.04
CA GLU A 19 -7.56 -2.61 -4.92
C GLU A 19 -7.77 -1.66 -3.74
N GLY A 20 -7.19 -1.94 -2.58
CA GLY A 20 -7.36 -1.09 -1.39
C GLY A 20 -6.56 0.22 -1.47
N ARG A 21 -7.09 1.29 -0.88
CA ARG A 21 -6.37 2.58 -0.76
C ARG A 21 -5.36 2.52 0.38
N VAL A 22 -4.15 3.03 0.12
CA VAL A 22 -3.08 3.09 1.13
C VAL A 22 -3.25 4.25 2.09
N PHE A 23 -3.89 5.33 1.64
CA PHE A 23 -4.13 6.52 2.43
C PHE A 23 -5.60 6.58 2.87
N ARG A 24 -5.84 6.88 4.16
CA ARG A 24 -7.18 7.19 4.69
C ARG A 24 -7.50 8.69 4.66
N GLY A 25 -6.51 9.52 4.34
CA GLY A 25 -6.64 10.97 4.26
C GLY A 25 -5.58 11.56 3.33
N PHE A 26 -5.35 12.86 3.41
CA PHE A 26 -4.43 13.56 2.51
C PHE A 26 -2.96 13.18 2.75
N LEU A 27 -2.58 12.95 4.02
CA LEU A 27 -1.21 12.63 4.46
C LEU A 27 -1.23 11.51 5.52
N THR A 28 -2.32 10.75 5.58
CA THR A 28 -2.52 9.74 6.63
C THR A 28 -2.51 8.35 6.01
N PHE A 29 -1.45 7.59 6.29
CA PHE A 29 -1.35 6.19 5.91
C PHE A 29 -2.33 5.34 6.72
N LYS A 30 -2.86 4.30 6.06
CA LYS A 30 -3.57 3.20 6.72
C LYS A 30 -2.55 2.18 7.21
N GLU A 31 -2.82 1.60 8.37
CA GLU A 31 -2.05 0.48 8.91
C GLU A 31 -2.35 -0.81 8.14
N ARG A 32 -3.60 -0.97 7.66
CA ARG A 32 -4.03 -2.13 6.87
C ARG A 32 -4.86 -1.77 5.66
N CYS A 33 -4.76 -2.63 4.65
CA CYS A 33 -5.58 -2.60 3.46
C CYS A 33 -7.02 -3.01 3.79
N ASP A 34 -7.98 -2.21 3.33
CA ASP A 34 -9.42 -2.48 3.50
C ASP A 34 -9.90 -3.69 2.68
N ALA A 35 -9.27 -3.93 1.53
CA ALA A 35 -9.71 -4.95 0.57
C ALA A 35 -9.16 -6.34 0.89
N CYS A 36 -7.88 -6.43 1.27
CA CYS A 36 -7.20 -7.71 1.51
C CYS A 36 -6.65 -7.89 2.92
N GLY A 37 -6.77 -6.87 3.79
CA GLY A 37 -6.25 -6.94 5.16
C GLY A 37 -4.72 -6.89 5.29
N ALA A 38 -3.99 -6.72 4.17
CA ALA A 38 -2.53 -6.63 4.20
C ALA A 38 -2.05 -5.47 5.07
N ASP A 39 -0.99 -5.70 5.85
CA ASP A 39 -0.36 -4.65 6.64
C ASP A 39 0.41 -3.69 5.72
N LEU A 40 0.02 -2.42 5.76
CA LEU A 40 0.54 -1.31 4.98
C LEU A 40 1.37 -0.35 5.85
N THR A 41 1.56 -0.69 7.13
CA THR A 41 2.57 -0.05 7.96
C THR A 41 3.91 -0.12 7.23
N ILE A 42 4.57 1.03 7.15
CA ILE A 42 5.81 1.18 6.38
C ILE A 42 6.86 0.27 7.03
N ALA A 43 7.01 -0.93 6.49
CA ALA A 43 8.20 -1.72 6.71
C ALA A 43 9.32 -0.95 6.01
N ASP A 44 10.11 -0.26 6.83
CA ASP A 44 11.45 0.20 6.49
C ASP A 44 12.13 -0.90 5.67
N THR A 45 12.27 -0.67 4.38
CA THR A 45 13.18 -1.41 3.53
C THR A 45 13.79 -0.33 2.66
N GLY A 46 14.73 0.38 3.28
CA GLY A 46 15.91 0.80 2.55
C GLY A 46 16.57 -0.46 1.99
N ASP A 47 16.24 -0.78 0.74
CA ASP A 47 17.22 -1.42 -0.13
C ASP A 47 18.23 -0.33 -0.47
N GLY A 48 19.47 -0.53 0.01
CA GLY A 48 20.54 0.47 0.09
C GLY A 48 21.11 0.97 -1.24
#